data_AF-A0A7W1X052-F1
#
_entry.id   AF-A0A7W1X052-F1
#
_cell.length_a   1.000
_cell.length_b   1.000
_cell.length_c   1.000
_cell.angle_alpha   90.00
_cell.angle_beta   90.00
_cell.angle_gamma   90.00
#
_symmetry.space_group_name_H-M   'P 1'
#
loop_
_entity.id
_entity.type
_entity.pdbx_description
1 polymer ?
#
loop_
_entity_poly.entity_id
_entity_poly.type
_entity_poly.pdbx_seq_one_letter_code
_entity_poly.pdbx_strand_id
1 'polypeptide(L)' 'MHELTLEELTALLNVFERAGTSRDGVESDLLTRLKAAHAERSELESLDFDDCLGGACKL' A
#
# COMPACT_ATOMS: atom_id res chain seq x y z
N MET A 1 6.16 16.57 1.27
CA MET A 1 6.59 15.26 0.75
C MET A 1 5.42 14.77 -0.09
N HIS A 2 5.64 14.35 -1.34
CA HIS A 2 4.55 13.87 -2.20
C HIS A 2 4.13 12.47 -1.73
N GLU A 3 2.85 12.26 -1.50
CA GLU A 3 2.31 10.93 -1.22
C GLU A 3 2.15 10.16 -2.53
N LEU A 4 2.73 8.96 -2.57
CA LEU A 4 2.63 8.07 -3.73
C LEU A 4 1.21 7.52 -3.87
N THR A 5 0.76 7.37 -5.10
CA THR A 5 -0.49 6.69 -5.46
C THR A 5 -0.39 5.17 -5.32
N LEU A 6 -1.52 4.46 -5.23
CA LEU A 6 -1.53 2.99 -5.18
C LEU A 6 -0.94 2.40 -6.47
N GLU A 7 -1.20 3.05 -7.61
CA GLU A 7 -0.60 2.69 -8.90
C GLU A 7 0.92 2.87 -8.90
N GLU A 8 1.42 4.00 -8.40
CA GLU A 8 2.87 4.24 -8.28
C GLU A 8 3.53 3.27 -7.30
N LEU A 9 2.91 2.99 -6.16
CA LEU A 9 3.39 1.98 -5.20
C LEU A 9 3.45 0.60 -5.84
N THR A 10 2.41 0.22 -6.60
CA THR A 10 2.37 -1.04 -7.36
C THR A 10 3.49 -1.09 -8.40
N ALA A 11 3.71 0.00 -9.14
CA ALA A 11 4.77 0.10 -10.13
C ALA A 11 6.16 -0.08 -9.49
N LEU A 12 6.40 0.51 -8.32
CA LEU A 12 7.65 0.35 -7.57
C LEU A 12 7.84 -1.08 -7.08
N LEU A 13 6.82 -1.72 -6.52
CA LEU A 13 6.90 -3.13 -6.10
C LEU A 13 7.24 -4.05 -7.29
N ASN A 14 6.65 -3.80 -8.46
CA ASN A 14 6.94 -4.55 -9.69
C ASN A 14 8.39 -4.35 -10.17
N VAL A 15 9.01 -3.19 -9.90
CA VAL A 15 10.44 -2.96 -10.18
C VAL A 15 11.31 -3.85 -9.29
N PHE A 16 11.03 -3.93 -8.00
CA PHE A 16 11.76 -4.82 -7.07
C PHE A 16 11.59 -6.30 -7.45
N GLU A 17 10.38 -6.70 -7.87
CA GLU A 17 10.13 -8.06 -8.33
C GLU A 17 10.99 -8.40 -9.56
N ARG A 18 11.03 -7.50 -10.57
CA ARG A 18 11.85 -7.69 -11.77
C ARG A 18 13.35 -7.62 -11.52
N ALA A 19 13.79 -6.79 -10.57
CA ALA A 19 15.19 -6.68 -10.19
C ALA A 19 15.68 -7.91 -9.39
N GLY A 20 14.74 -8.67 -8.82
CA GLY A 20 15.03 -9.77 -7.90
C GLY A 20 15.17 -9.28 -6.46
N THR A 21 14.93 -10.18 -5.50
CA THR A 21 15.00 -9.85 -4.08
C THR A 21 16.46 -9.87 -3.59
N SER A 22 17.04 -8.68 -3.36
CA SER A 22 18.23 -8.56 -2.51
C SER A 22 17.83 -8.82 -1.06
N ARG A 23 18.54 -9.72 -0.37
CA ARG A 23 18.22 -10.09 1.01
C ARG A 23 18.85 -9.13 2.03
N ASP A 24 19.93 -8.45 1.65
CA ASP A 24 20.71 -7.61 2.54
C ASP A 24 21.00 -6.27 1.84
N GLY A 25 20.62 -5.15 2.46
CA GLY A 25 20.86 -3.80 1.92
C GLY A 25 19.70 -2.83 2.13
N VAL A 26 19.95 -1.56 1.80
CA VAL A 26 18.99 -0.45 1.90
C VAL A 26 17.74 -0.73 1.05
N GLU A 27 17.91 -1.45 -0.05
CA GLU A 27 16.86 -1.89 -0.95
C GLU A 27 15.84 -2.81 -0.26
N SER A 28 16.29 -3.67 0.66
CA SER A 28 15.42 -4.57 1.42
C SER A 28 14.55 -3.80 2.43
N ASP A 29 15.15 -2.83 3.13
CA ASP A 29 14.44 -1.93 4.03
C ASP A 29 13.43 -1.06 3.27
N LEU A 30 13.84 -0.57 2.09
CA LEU A 30 12.97 0.21 1.22
C LEU A 30 11.79 -0.63 0.71
N LEU A 31 12.03 -1.86 0.26
CA LEU A 31 10.98 -2.79 -0.16
C LEU A 31 9.99 -3.06 0.98
N THR A 32 10.48 -3.24 2.21
CA THR A 32 9.64 -3.45 3.40
C THR A 32 8.73 -2.24 3.64
N ARG A 33 9.28 -1.02 3.56
CA ARG A 33 8.50 0.21 3.72
C ARG A 33 7.48 0.42 2.60
N LEU A 34 7.83 0.10 1.36
CA LEU A 34 6.93 0.20 0.21
C LEU A 34 5.76 -0.78 0.32
N LYS A 35 6.01 -2.02 0.80
CA LYS A 35 4.94 -3.00 1.06
C LYS A 35 3.98 -2.51 2.15
N ALA A 36 4.49 -1.92 3.22
CA ALA A 36 3.65 -1.37 4.28
C ALA A 36 2.77 -0.21 3.76
N ALA A 37 3.35 0.72 3.01
CA ALA A 37 2.61 1.84 2.41
C ALA A 37 1.57 1.37 1.39
N HIS A 38 1.90 0.35 0.57
CA HIS A 38 0.95 -0.25 -0.37
C HIS A 38 -0.23 -0.89 0.35
N ALA A 39 0.02 -1.67 1.41
CA ALA A 39 -1.02 -2.29 2.21
C ALA A 39 -1.96 -1.25 2.83
N GLU A 40 -1.42 -0.26 3.53
CA GLU A 40 -2.21 0.82 4.15
C GLU A 40 -3.10 1.53 3.11
N ARG A 41 -2.55 1.84 1.94
CA ARG A 41 -3.28 2.54 0.88
C ARG A 41 -4.31 1.66 0.19
N SER A 42 -4.01 0.38 0.01
CA SER A 42 -4.96 -0.60 -0.52
C SER A 42 -6.15 -0.77 0.42
N GLU A 43 -5.91 -0.83 1.73
CA GLU A 43 -6.99 -0.88 2.72
C GLU A 43 -7.86 0.39 2.63
N LEU A 44 -7.24 1.57 2.55
CA LEU A 44 -7.94 2.85 2.40
C LEU A 44 -8.78 2.96 1.12
N GLU A 45 -8.28 2.44 0.00
CA GLU A 45 -9.04 2.41 -1.27
C GLU A 45 -10.10 1.31 -1.29
N SER A 46 -9.93 0.25 -0.50
CA SER A 46 -10.91 -0.82 -0.30
C SER A 46 -11.94 -0.55 0.80
N LEU A 47 -11.78 0.54 1.56
CA LEU A 47 -12.82 1.06 2.45
C LEU A 47 -13.99 1.53 1.59
N ASP A 48 -14.80 0.57 1.19
CA ASP A 48 -16.10 0.82 0.62
C ASP A 48 -16.92 1.54 1.70
N PHE A 49 -17.49 2.69 1.36
CA PHE A 49 -18.29 3.52 2.29
C PHE A 49 -19.56 2.79 2.79
N ASP A 50 -19.79 1.56 2.35
CA ASP A 50 -20.92 0.71 2.72
C ASP A 50 -20.88 0.28 4.20
N ASP A 51 -19.69 0.16 4.79
CA ASP A 51 -19.55 -0.22 6.21
C ASP A 51 -19.87 0.94 7.17
N CYS A 52 -20.01 2.17 6.66
CA CYS A 52 -20.44 3.34 7.43
C CYS A 52 -21.94 3.67 7.27
N LEU A 53 -22.62 3.12 6.24
CA LEU A 53 -24.04 3.33 5.99
C LEU A 53 -24.94 2.18 6.46
N GLY A 54 -24.34 1.07 6.94
CA GLY A 54 -25.03 -0.19 7.24
C GLY A 54 -25.70 -0.39 8.61
N GLY A 55 -25.68 0.55 9.57
CA GLY A 55 -26.60 0.41 10.73
C GLY A 55 -26.27 0.96 12.13
N ALA A 56 -25.36 1.91 12.32
CA ALA A 56 -25.06 2.44 13.68
C ALA A 56 -25.42 3.93 13.92
N CYS A 57 -26.16 4.58 13.01
CA CYS A 57 -26.72 5.93 13.24
C CYS A 57 -28.24 5.93 13.10
N LYS A 58 -28.92 5.26 14.04
CA LYS A 58 -30.30 5.58 14.42
C LYS A 58 -30.28 5.95 15.91
N LEU A 59 -29.99 7.22 16.17
CA LEU A 59 -30.45 7.92 17.36
C LEU A 59 -31.83 8.52 17.04
#